data_AF-A0A9E2ZHN9-F1
#
_entry.id   AF-A0A9E2ZHN9-F1
#
_cell.length_a   1.000
_cell.length_b   1.000
_cell.length_c   1.000
_cell.angle_alpha   90.00
_cell.angle_beta   90.00
_cell.angle_gamma   90.00
#
_symmetry.space_group_name_H-M   'P 1'
#
loop_
_entity.id
_entity.type
_entity.pdbx_description
1 polymer ?
#
loop_
_entity_poly.entity_id
_entity_poly.type
_entity_poly.pdbx_seq_one_letter_code
_entity_poly.pdbx_strand_id
1 'polypeptide(L)'
;MPTFCRHNRLLQNCPICSREQAIELRPIVSSSAPRSSTAAPRQPRAARSPSTPRATRPAGRGEGGVRVRRLARGADDGYHSPLVPGLHSSDDAERLAQELAFAARRLQVLSVDPPGLYREVADSARDIEERTWAAFLTAYLCPLDEQDPFTSIRETRTSWASGADPELEHAQTGPRAAHDPARGSRTLEAYRAWSSRAGSQSAAITGEASWTPQRRFARVFERLALPGFHRDARFDFLVTLGCLGVYELEAGSLQLGGANEPTLAAKRIFGIGDQLLLERRAAELAAAAGLALEAFDAALYNWGRGKRATLGLGQDAEPDPQALRSVREALGL
;
A
#
# COMPACT_ATOMS: atom_id res chain seq x y z
N MET A 1 35.50 -11.09 18.81
CA MET A 1 34.03 -11.18 18.77
C MET A 1 33.55 -10.81 17.37
N PRO A 2 32.63 -11.56 16.75
CA PRO A 2 32.11 -11.21 15.43
C PRO A 2 31.34 -9.89 15.50
N THR A 3 31.76 -8.90 14.70
CA THR A 3 31.07 -7.62 14.56
C THR A 3 29.99 -7.72 13.49
N PHE A 4 28.79 -7.30 13.85
CA PHE A 4 27.66 -7.16 12.94
C PHE A 4 27.59 -5.72 12.42
N CYS A 5 27.30 -5.55 11.14
CA CYS A 5 27.11 -4.22 10.55
C CYS A 5 25.67 -3.71 10.75
N ARG A 6 25.42 -2.46 10.36
CA ARG A 6 24.08 -1.84 10.36
C ARG A 6 23.01 -2.59 9.55
N HIS A 7 23.42 -3.52 8.68
CA HIS A 7 22.52 -4.37 7.88
C HIS A 7 22.25 -5.73 8.55
N ASN A 8 22.57 -5.87 9.84
CA ASN A 8 22.37 -7.06 10.67
C ASN A 8 22.98 -8.35 10.06
N ARG A 9 24.13 -8.19 9.40
CA ARG A 9 24.97 -9.29 8.89
C ARG A 9 26.35 -9.18 9.49
N LEU A 10 27.08 -10.30 9.54
CA LEU A 10 28.51 -10.29 9.82
C LEU A 10 29.19 -9.33 8.84
N LEU A 11 30.01 -8.41 9.36
CA LEU A 11 30.60 -7.32 8.59
C LEU A 11 31.34 -7.83 7.33
N GLN A 12 31.96 -9.01 7.45
CA GLN A 12 32.72 -9.72 6.41
C GLN A 12 31.85 -10.33 5.30
N ASN A 13 30.56 -10.56 5.57
CA ASN A 13 29.61 -11.25 4.69
C ASN A 13 28.49 -10.33 4.18
N CYS A 14 28.56 -9.03 4.48
CA CYS A 14 27.58 -8.07 4.00
C CYS A 14 27.99 -7.55 2.60
N PRO A 15 27.27 -7.90 1.52
CA PRO A 15 27.63 -7.48 0.16
C PRO A 15 27.52 -5.96 -0.06
N ILE A 16 26.84 -5.24 0.85
CA ILE A 16 26.71 -3.79 0.84
C ILE A 16 27.97 -3.17 1.45
N CYS A 17 28.31 -3.55 2.68
CA CYS A 17 29.51 -3.05 3.36
C CYS A 17 30.81 -3.45 2.64
N SER A 18 30.86 -4.63 2.02
CA SER A 18 32.04 -5.06 1.25
C SER A 18 32.27 -4.23 -0.01
N ARG A 19 31.20 -3.70 -0.63
CA ARG A 19 31.33 -2.76 -1.75
C ARG A 19 31.78 -1.38 -1.28
N GLU A 20 31.21 -0.88 -0.17
CA GLU A 20 31.60 0.40 0.43
C GLU A 20 33.10 0.41 0.78
N GLN A 21 33.61 -0.66 1.41
CA GLN A 21 35.03 -0.82 1.73
C GLN A 21 35.93 -0.95 0.49
N ALA A 22 35.44 -1.55 -0.59
CA ALA A 22 36.19 -1.67 -1.84
C ALA A 22 36.29 -0.33 -2.61
N ILE A 23 35.43 0.65 -2.30
CA ILE A 23 35.46 1.98 -2.90
C ILE A 23 36.49 2.88 -2.19
N GLU A 24 36.65 2.75 -0.87
CA GLU A 24 37.62 3.54 -0.08
C GLU A 24 39.10 3.20 -0.36
N LEU A 25 39.39 2.01 -0.90
CA LEU A 25 40.77 1.56 -1.15
C LEU A 25 41.33 1.89 -2.54
N ARG A 26 40.61 2.67 -3.38
CA ARG A 26 41.18 3.09 -4.67
C ARG A 26 42.03 4.35 -4.48
N PRO A 27 43.36 4.30 -4.66
CA PRO A 27 44.16 5.51 -4.77
C PRO A 27 43.72 6.24 -6.04
N ILE A 28 43.40 7.52 -5.90
CA ILE A 28 43.15 8.41 -7.04
C ILE A 28 44.49 8.59 -7.75
N VAL A 29 44.74 7.78 -8.79
CA VAL A 29 45.83 8.00 -9.73
C VAL A 29 45.24 8.67 -10.96
N SER A 30 45.41 9.99 -11.04
CA SER A 30 45.27 10.76 -12.27
C SER A 30 46.36 10.35 -13.25
N SER A 31 45.98 9.99 -14.47
CA SER A 31 46.89 10.11 -15.62
C SER A 31 46.12 10.08 -16.93
N SER A 32 46.00 11.28 -17.50
CA SER A 32 45.74 11.60 -18.89
C SER A 32 46.81 10.96 -19.80
N ALA A 33 46.41 10.22 -20.85
CA ALA A 33 46.94 10.28 -22.22
C ALA A 33 46.47 9.09 -23.09
N PRO A 34 46.36 9.27 -24.44
CA PRO A 34 45.66 8.36 -25.34
C PRO A 34 46.60 7.50 -26.20
N ARG A 35 46.05 6.45 -26.85
CA ARG A 35 46.50 5.68 -28.05
C ARG A 35 45.88 4.28 -27.97
N SER A 36 45.64 3.48 -29.01
CA SER A 36 45.53 3.62 -30.45
C SER A 36 44.93 2.30 -30.93
N SER A 37 44.15 2.37 -32.01
CA SER A 37 43.67 1.26 -32.84
C SER A 37 44.69 0.16 -33.10
N THR A 38 44.30 -1.11 -32.92
CA THR A 38 44.82 -2.23 -33.72
C THR A 38 43.72 -3.28 -33.93
N ALA A 39 43.45 -3.54 -35.21
CA ALA A 39 42.46 -4.48 -35.71
C ALA A 39 43.01 -5.92 -35.65
N ALA A 40 42.17 -6.87 -35.23
CA ALA A 40 42.46 -8.30 -35.30
C ALA A 40 41.85 -8.93 -36.57
N PRO A 41 42.49 -9.95 -37.18
CA PRO A 41 42.16 -10.42 -38.52
C PRO A 41 41.02 -11.44 -38.55
N ARG A 42 40.23 -11.38 -39.63
CA ARG A 42 39.21 -12.35 -40.05
C ARG A 42 39.83 -13.68 -40.49
N GLN A 43 39.22 -14.80 -40.10
CA GLN A 43 39.38 -16.10 -40.76
C GLN A 43 38.11 -16.50 -41.54
N PRO A 44 38.22 -17.26 -42.66
CA PRO A 44 37.10 -17.50 -43.57
C PRO A 44 36.47 -18.90 -43.49
N ARG A 45 35.15 -18.90 -43.81
CA ARG A 45 34.30 -19.89 -44.49
C ARG A 45 34.16 -21.33 -43.91
N ALA A 46 32.89 -21.70 -43.67
CA ALA A 46 32.24 -22.80 -44.40
C ALA A 46 30.71 -22.60 -44.42
N ALA A 47 30.11 -22.77 -45.61
CA ALA A 47 28.69 -22.69 -45.88
C ALA A 47 28.01 -24.05 -45.69
N ARG A 48 26.82 -24.09 -45.07
CA ARG A 48 25.83 -25.16 -45.26
C ARG A 48 24.39 -24.60 -45.20
N SER A 49 23.59 -25.17 -46.09
CA SER A 49 22.29 -24.82 -46.68
C SER A 49 21.06 -24.71 -45.76
N PRO A 50 19.90 -24.23 -46.27
CA PRO A 50 18.81 -23.64 -45.48
C PRO A 50 17.76 -24.67 -45.06
N SER A 51 17.31 -24.59 -43.80
CA SER A 51 16.12 -25.30 -43.33
C SER A 51 14.89 -24.39 -43.37
N THR A 52 13.89 -24.85 -44.11
CA THR A 52 12.54 -24.30 -44.30
C THR A 52 11.77 -23.96 -43.01
N PRO A 53 10.86 -22.96 -43.04
CA PRO A 53 10.09 -22.54 -41.88
C PRO A 53 8.90 -23.48 -41.63
N ARG A 54 8.86 -24.12 -40.44
CA ARG A 54 7.74 -24.95 -40.01
C ARG A 54 6.77 -24.12 -39.17
N ALA A 55 5.57 -23.97 -39.73
CA ALA A 55 4.27 -23.66 -39.14
C ALA A 55 4.19 -23.35 -37.63
N THR A 56 3.67 -22.17 -37.37
CA THR A 56 3.00 -21.72 -36.15
C THR A 56 1.99 -22.75 -35.62
N ARG A 57 2.25 -23.29 -34.43
CA ARG A 57 1.23 -23.84 -33.52
C ARG A 57 1.08 -22.89 -32.34
N PRO A 58 -0.15 -22.54 -31.92
CA PRO A 58 -0.36 -21.61 -30.83
C PRO A 58 0.06 -22.27 -29.52
N ALA A 59 1.00 -21.62 -28.83
CA ALA A 59 1.45 -22.01 -27.50
C ALA A 59 0.31 -21.83 -26.50
N GLY A 60 0.10 -22.87 -25.70
CA GLY A 60 -0.85 -22.88 -24.60
C GLY A 60 -0.52 -21.82 -23.56
N ARG A 61 -1.60 -21.37 -22.90
CA ARG A 61 -1.64 -20.49 -21.73
C ARG A 61 -0.53 -20.82 -20.72
N GLY A 62 0.42 -19.90 -20.58
CA GLY A 62 1.27 -19.74 -19.40
C GLY A 62 0.86 -18.48 -18.65
N GLU A 63 0.00 -18.62 -17.64
CA GLU A 63 -0.22 -17.58 -16.63
C GLU A 63 1.01 -17.51 -15.74
N GLY A 64 1.83 -16.48 -15.93
CA GLY A 64 3.05 -16.27 -15.14
C GLY A 64 4.01 -15.24 -15.73
N GLY A 65 3.51 -14.33 -16.59
CA GLY A 65 4.34 -13.26 -17.15
C GLY A 65 4.74 -12.27 -16.06
N VAL A 66 6.05 -12.06 -15.89
CA VAL A 66 6.61 -10.97 -15.08
C VAL A 66 6.11 -9.64 -15.66
N ARG A 67 5.15 -9.00 -14.99
CA ARG A 67 4.66 -7.67 -15.37
C ARG A 67 5.65 -6.62 -14.87
N VAL A 68 6.50 -6.12 -15.77
CA VAL A 68 7.38 -4.97 -15.49
C VAL A 68 6.57 -3.69 -15.64
N ARG A 69 6.09 -3.12 -14.52
CA ARG A 69 5.45 -1.80 -14.52
C ARG A 69 6.53 -0.72 -14.43
N ARG A 70 6.75 0.00 -15.53
CA ARG A 70 7.63 1.17 -15.56
C ARG A 70 6.87 2.35 -14.93
N LEU A 71 7.23 2.70 -13.70
CA LEU A 71 6.77 3.95 -13.07
C LEU A 71 7.74 5.06 -13.42
N ALA A 72 7.20 6.26 -13.66
CA ALA A 72 8.01 7.47 -13.73
C ALA A 72 8.70 7.65 -12.37
N ARG A 73 10.03 7.61 -12.39
CA ARG A 73 10.89 7.97 -11.27
C ARG A 73 11.42 9.38 -11.53
N GLY A 74 11.59 10.15 -10.47
CA GLY A 74 12.34 11.40 -10.57
C GLY A 74 13.77 11.13 -11.04
N ALA A 75 14.41 12.14 -11.62
CA ALA A 75 15.83 12.04 -11.95
C ALA A 75 16.63 11.91 -10.64
N ASP A 76 17.66 11.07 -10.64
CA ASP A 76 18.59 11.01 -9.52
C ASP A 76 19.31 12.36 -9.42
N ASP A 77 19.06 13.07 -8.32
CA ASP A 77 19.57 14.40 -8.03
C ASP A 77 20.52 14.39 -6.81
N GLY A 78 20.94 13.19 -6.38
CA GLY A 78 21.77 13.00 -5.21
C GLY A 78 21.01 13.02 -3.87
N TYR A 79 19.66 13.10 -3.89
CA TYR A 79 18.86 12.98 -2.68
C TYR A 79 19.11 11.64 -1.98
N HIS A 80 19.26 11.71 -0.65
CA HIS A 80 19.40 10.54 0.19
C HIS A 80 18.81 10.80 1.58
N SER A 81 17.96 9.89 2.06
CA SER A 81 17.46 9.90 3.43
C SER A 81 17.63 8.52 4.09
N PRO A 82 18.13 8.46 5.34
CA PRO A 82 18.28 7.20 6.06
C PRO A 82 16.92 6.52 6.36
N LEU A 83 15.83 7.28 6.42
CA LEU A 83 14.48 6.76 6.67
C LEU A 83 13.88 6.10 5.42
N VAL A 84 14.27 6.56 4.23
CA VAL A 84 13.75 6.09 2.93
C VAL A 84 14.88 5.80 1.94
N PRO A 85 15.77 4.84 2.25
CA PRO A 85 17.02 4.65 1.51
C PRO A 85 16.84 4.15 0.07
N GLY A 86 15.62 3.81 -0.34
CA GLY A 86 15.32 3.46 -1.74
C GLY A 86 14.83 4.63 -2.59
N LEU A 87 14.71 5.83 -2.02
CA LEU A 87 14.48 7.06 -2.77
C LEU A 87 15.83 7.72 -3.11
N HIS A 88 15.96 8.15 -4.36
CA HIS A 88 17.18 8.76 -4.91
C HIS A 88 16.89 10.11 -5.59
N SER A 89 15.66 10.62 -5.47
CA SER A 89 15.22 11.87 -6.09
C SER A 89 14.42 12.67 -5.07
N SER A 90 14.74 13.96 -4.94
CA SER A 90 13.99 14.88 -4.09
C SER A 90 12.53 15.01 -4.55
N ASP A 91 12.26 14.91 -5.86
CA ASP A 91 10.90 14.90 -6.41
C ASP A 91 10.08 13.68 -5.92
N ASP A 92 10.69 12.49 -5.86
CA ASP A 92 10.04 11.28 -5.38
C ASP A 92 9.77 11.33 -3.87
N ALA A 93 10.69 11.96 -3.11
CA ALA A 93 10.55 12.20 -1.69
C ALA A 93 9.48 13.25 -1.39
N GLU A 94 9.45 14.34 -2.17
CA GLU A 94 8.42 15.38 -2.07
C GLU A 94 7.03 14.80 -2.36
N ARG A 95 6.91 13.97 -3.41
CA ARG A 95 5.65 13.25 -3.68
C ARG A 95 5.25 12.34 -2.52
N LEU A 96 6.21 11.65 -1.87
CA LEU A 96 5.91 10.85 -0.68
C LEU A 96 5.41 11.73 0.47
N ALA A 97 6.02 12.90 0.68
CA ALA A 97 5.60 13.86 1.69
C ALA A 97 4.16 14.33 1.47
N GLN A 98 3.82 14.66 0.23
CA GLN A 98 2.47 15.05 -0.19
C GLN A 98 1.43 13.96 0.12
N GLU A 99 1.72 12.70 -0.22
CA GLU A 99 0.78 11.60 0.03
C GLU A 99 0.65 11.23 1.50
N LEU A 100 1.73 11.32 2.29
CA LEU A 100 1.69 11.11 3.73
C LEU A 100 0.87 12.19 4.44
N ALA A 101 1.09 13.46 4.08
CA ALA A 101 0.33 14.58 4.63
C ALA A 101 -1.15 14.53 4.22
N PHE A 102 -1.45 14.11 3.00
CA PHE A 102 -2.83 13.88 2.55
C PHE A 102 -3.51 12.76 3.34
N ALA A 103 -2.85 11.62 3.50
CA ALA A 103 -3.40 10.51 4.26
C ALA A 103 -3.58 10.85 5.75
N ALA A 104 -2.67 11.63 6.35
CA ALA A 104 -2.83 12.14 7.71
C ALA A 104 -4.03 13.08 7.83
N ARG A 105 -4.20 14.00 6.86
CA ARG A 105 -5.39 14.87 6.78
C ARG A 105 -6.68 14.06 6.69
N ARG A 106 -6.69 12.96 5.93
CA ARG A 106 -7.83 12.04 5.88
C ARG A 106 -8.23 11.56 7.27
N LEU A 107 -7.29 11.02 8.04
CA LEU A 107 -7.60 10.50 9.37
C LEU A 107 -8.12 11.58 10.32
N GLN A 108 -7.54 12.79 10.26
CA GLN A 108 -8.00 13.94 11.03
C GLN A 108 -9.43 14.36 10.65
N VAL A 109 -9.76 14.40 9.36
CA VAL A 109 -11.11 14.75 8.89
C VAL A 109 -12.11 13.69 9.36
N LEU A 110 -11.77 12.40 9.25
CA LEU A 110 -12.65 11.32 9.72
C LEU A 110 -12.93 11.41 11.23
N SER A 111 -11.94 11.79 12.04
CA SER A 111 -12.12 11.85 13.49
C SER A 111 -12.83 13.11 14.00
N VAL A 112 -12.90 14.19 13.19
CA VAL A 112 -13.45 15.49 13.62
C VAL A 112 -14.77 15.84 12.94
N ASP A 113 -14.83 15.83 11.61
CA ASP A 113 -16.02 16.13 10.81
C ASP A 113 -16.06 15.22 9.58
N PRO A 114 -16.44 13.94 9.77
CA PRO A 114 -16.43 12.98 8.67
C PRO A 114 -17.43 13.39 7.57
N PRO A 115 -17.03 13.31 6.29
CA PRO A 115 -17.88 13.68 5.16
C PRO A 115 -18.80 12.52 4.74
N GLY A 116 -19.91 12.88 4.09
CA GLY A 116 -20.77 11.92 3.36
C GLY A 116 -21.19 10.71 4.20
N LEU A 117 -20.98 9.50 3.67
CA LEU A 117 -21.35 8.26 4.37
C LEU A 117 -20.54 8.02 5.64
N TYR A 118 -19.32 8.56 5.76
CA TYR A 118 -18.58 8.44 7.00
C TYR A 118 -19.27 9.16 8.16
N ARG A 119 -20.01 10.25 7.88
CA ARG A 119 -20.84 10.91 8.90
C ARG A 119 -21.92 10.00 9.44
N GLU A 120 -22.58 9.25 8.55
CA GLU A 120 -23.59 8.27 8.95
C GLU A 120 -22.98 7.12 9.77
N VAL A 121 -21.76 6.71 9.45
CA VAL A 121 -21.03 5.69 10.22
C VAL A 121 -20.60 6.23 11.60
N ALA A 122 -20.23 7.50 11.71
CA ALA A 122 -19.83 8.12 12.98
C ALA A 122 -21.02 8.41 13.92
N ASP A 123 -22.23 8.55 13.38
CA ASP A 123 -23.44 8.89 14.14
C ASP A 123 -23.80 7.81 15.18
N SER A 124 -23.52 8.08 16.45
CA SER A 124 -23.76 7.16 17.57
C SER A 124 -25.24 6.95 17.90
N ALA A 125 -26.14 7.77 17.36
CA ALA A 125 -27.58 7.55 17.49
C ALA A 125 -28.08 6.39 16.61
N ARG A 126 -27.28 5.93 15.64
CA ARG A 126 -27.62 4.81 14.77
C ARG A 126 -27.19 3.48 15.37
N ASP A 127 -27.91 2.43 14.96
CA ASP A 127 -27.58 1.05 15.30
C ASP A 127 -26.15 0.68 14.87
N ILE A 128 -25.41 0.03 15.77
CA ILE A 128 -23.99 -0.30 15.56
C ILE A 128 -23.78 -1.28 14.39
N GLU A 129 -24.74 -2.17 14.15
CA GLU A 129 -24.65 -3.13 13.04
C GLU A 129 -24.86 -2.42 11.70
N GLU A 130 -25.78 -1.45 11.62
CA GLU A 130 -25.96 -0.63 10.42
C GLU A 130 -24.75 0.26 10.13
N ARG A 131 -24.16 0.87 11.17
CA ARG A 131 -22.92 1.66 11.05
C ARG A 131 -21.75 0.80 10.56
N THR A 132 -21.61 -0.40 11.11
CA THR A 132 -20.55 -1.34 10.73
C THR A 132 -20.72 -1.83 9.30
N TRP A 133 -21.95 -2.13 8.90
CA TRP A 133 -22.27 -2.57 7.55
C TRP A 133 -22.02 -1.48 6.51
N ALA A 134 -22.40 -0.24 6.81
CA ALA A 134 -22.10 0.91 5.95
C ALA A 134 -20.58 1.14 5.79
N ALA A 135 -19.79 0.99 6.86
CA ALA A 135 -18.34 1.05 6.79
C ALA A 135 -17.74 -0.10 5.95
N PHE A 136 -18.26 -1.31 6.10
CA PHE A 136 -17.83 -2.47 5.31
C PHE A 136 -18.10 -2.26 3.82
N LEU A 137 -19.32 -1.87 3.45
CA LEU A 137 -19.68 -1.59 2.06
C LEU A 137 -18.83 -0.47 1.47
N THR A 138 -18.54 0.57 2.27
CA THR A 138 -17.67 1.67 1.85
C THR A 138 -16.25 1.19 1.55
N ALA A 139 -15.66 0.35 2.40
CA ALA A 139 -14.34 -0.22 2.16
C ALA A 139 -14.34 -1.27 1.02
N TYR A 140 -15.42 -2.03 0.87
CA TYR A 140 -15.57 -3.06 -0.16
C TYR A 140 -15.71 -2.47 -1.56
N LEU A 141 -16.53 -1.43 -1.72
CA LEU A 141 -16.76 -0.75 -2.98
C LEU A 141 -15.76 0.37 -3.26
N CYS A 142 -15.12 0.91 -2.21
CA CYS A 142 -14.26 2.10 -2.20
C CYS A 142 -14.98 3.36 -2.72
N PRO A 143 -14.89 4.52 -2.05
CA PRO A 143 -15.41 5.77 -2.59
C PRO A 143 -14.78 6.11 -3.95
N LEU A 144 -15.56 6.75 -4.83
CA LEU A 144 -15.13 7.23 -6.14
C LEU A 144 -14.20 8.44 -6.01
N ASP A 145 -13.28 8.60 -6.97
CA ASP A 145 -12.47 9.82 -7.11
C ASP A 145 -13.24 10.87 -7.93
N GLU A 146 -14.47 11.20 -7.53
CA GLU A 146 -15.42 12.09 -8.23
C GLU A 146 -16.01 13.16 -7.30
N GLN A 147 -16.85 14.05 -7.84
CA GLN A 147 -17.49 15.13 -7.07
C GLN A 147 -18.34 14.62 -5.91
N ASP A 148 -19.01 13.47 -6.10
CA ASP A 148 -19.77 12.79 -5.05
C ASP A 148 -19.21 11.38 -4.83
N PRO A 149 -18.25 11.23 -3.89
CA PRO A 149 -17.51 9.98 -3.71
C PRO A 149 -18.37 8.77 -3.33
N PHE A 150 -19.58 9.00 -2.77
CA PHE A 150 -20.39 7.94 -2.17
C PHE A 150 -21.66 7.61 -2.95
N THR A 151 -21.89 8.22 -4.12
CA THR A 151 -23.12 8.03 -4.91
C THR A 151 -23.44 6.56 -5.14
N SER A 152 -22.53 5.81 -5.74
CA SER A 152 -22.79 4.40 -6.07
C SER A 152 -23.01 3.54 -4.81
N ILE A 153 -22.35 3.85 -3.70
CA ILE A 153 -22.53 3.13 -2.43
C ILE A 153 -23.91 3.44 -1.84
N ARG A 154 -24.36 4.70 -1.88
CA ARG A 154 -25.71 5.08 -1.39
C ARG A 154 -26.83 4.47 -2.21
N GLU A 155 -26.64 4.35 -3.52
CA GLU A 155 -27.64 3.79 -4.44
C GLU A 155 -27.78 2.28 -4.30
N THR A 156 -26.68 1.58 -4.04
CA THR A 156 -26.67 0.10 -4.03
C THR A 156 -26.79 -0.51 -2.64
N ARG A 157 -26.48 0.23 -1.57
CA ARG A 157 -26.49 -0.33 -0.21
C ARG A 157 -27.87 -0.82 0.22
N THR A 158 -27.87 -1.98 0.87
CA THR A 158 -29.00 -2.50 1.64
C THR A 158 -28.77 -2.29 3.13
N SER A 159 -29.81 -2.37 3.96
CA SER A 159 -29.64 -2.36 5.42
C SER A 159 -29.12 -3.71 5.91
N TRP A 160 -28.37 -3.70 7.02
CA TRP A 160 -27.95 -4.93 7.67
C TRP A 160 -29.15 -5.76 8.12
N ALA A 161 -30.14 -5.11 8.75
CA ALA A 161 -31.33 -5.74 9.30
C ALA A 161 -32.19 -6.47 8.24
N SER A 162 -32.16 -6.03 6.98
CA SER A 162 -32.91 -6.69 5.90
C SER A 162 -32.38 -8.08 5.57
N GLY A 163 -31.10 -8.36 5.86
CA GLY A 163 -30.41 -9.56 5.42
C GLY A 163 -30.17 -9.66 3.91
N ALA A 164 -30.66 -8.71 3.12
CA ALA A 164 -30.51 -8.69 1.67
C ALA A 164 -29.10 -8.25 1.27
N ASP A 165 -28.53 -8.90 0.25
CA ASP A 165 -27.28 -8.44 -0.35
C ASP A 165 -27.54 -7.30 -1.35
N PRO A 166 -26.64 -6.30 -1.43
CA PRO A 166 -26.74 -5.24 -2.43
C PRO A 166 -26.63 -5.79 -3.87
N GLU A 167 -27.38 -5.19 -4.77
CA GLU A 167 -27.28 -5.46 -6.21
C GLU A 167 -26.10 -4.68 -6.80
N LEU A 168 -25.04 -5.40 -7.20
CA LEU A 168 -23.76 -4.78 -7.57
C LEU A 168 -23.39 -4.88 -9.06
N GLU A 169 -24.26 -5.42 -9.92
CA GLU A 169 -23.93 -5.67 -11.34
C GLU A 169 -23.47 -4.40 -12.08
N HIS A 170 -23.99 -3.24 -11.68
CA HIS A 170 -23.67 -1.95 -12.28
C HIS A 170 -23.05 -0.96 -11.28
N ALA A 171 -22.60 -1.45 -10.12
CA ALA A 171 -21.98 -0.61 -9.11
C ALA A 171 -20.65 -0.05 -9.63
N GLN A 172 -20.48 1.26 -9.53
CA GLN A 172 -19.19 1.88 -9.77
C GLN A 172 -18.33 1.74 -8.52
N THR A 173 -17.06 1.46 -8.72
CA THR A 173 -16.14 1.17 -7.62
C THR A 173 -14.96 2.13 -7.63
N GLY A 174 -14.53 2.54 -6.45
CA GLY A 174 -13.35 3.34 -6.26
C GLY A 174 -12.04 2.60 -6.60
N PRO A 175 -10.91 3.32 -6.60
CA PRO A 175 -9.63 2.79 -7.04
C PRO A 175 -9.09 1.63 -6.19
N ARG A 176 -9.58 1.48 -4.96
CA ARG A 176 -9.10 0.54 -3.96
C ARG A 176 -10.14 -0.53 -3.57
N ALA A 177 -11.16 -0.68 -4.42
CA ALA A 177 -12.27 -1.59 -4.18
C ALA A 177 -11.84 -3.07 -4.19
N ALA A 178 -12.49 -3.85 -3.31
CA ALA A 178 -12.39 -5.30 -3.28
C ALA A 178 -13.48 -6.00 -4.09
N HIS A 179 -14.50 -5.28 -4.54
CA HIS A 179 -15.53 -5.85 -5.39
C HIS A 179 -14.96 -6.30 -6.74
N ASP A 180 -15.26 -7.55 -7.10
CA ASP A 180 -14.93 -8.17 -8.38
C ASP A 180 -16.23 -8.76 -8.94
N PRO A 181 -16.78 -8.22 -10.04
CA PRO A 181 -18.02 -8.71 -10.65
C PRO A 181 -17.97 -10.21 -10.97
N ALA A 182 -16.80 -10.76 -11.33
CA ALA A 182 -16.64 -12.18 -11.62
C ALA A 182 -16.80 -13.08 -10.38
N ARG A 183 -16.78 -12.50 -9.18
CA ARG A 183 -17.02 -13.20 -7.92
C ARG A 183 -18.47 -13.18 -7.47
N GLY A 184 -19.30 -12.31 -8.04
CA GLY A 184 -20.68 -12.11 -7.61
C GLY A 184 -20.79 -11.73 -6.13
N SER A 185 -21.75 -12.32 -5.43
CA SER A 185 -22.07 -12.09 -4.01
C SER A 185 -21.13 -12.80 -3.02
N ARG A 186 -20.20 -13.66 -3.48
CA ARG A 186 -19.42 -14.55 -2.60
C ARG A 186 -18.67 -13.86 -1.46
N THR A 187 -18.17 -12.64 -1.67
CA THR A 187 -17.49 -11.87 -0.61
C THR A 187 -18.48 -11.39 0.47
N LEU A 188 -19.68 -10.96 0.06
CA LEU A 188 -20.74 -10.49 0.94
C LEU A 188 -21.29 -11.64 1.78
N GLU A 189 -21.57 -12.77 1.13
CA GLU A 189 -21.97 -14.02 1.80
C GLU A 189 -20.94 -14.48 2.83
N ALA A 190 -19.65 -14.43 2.46
CA ALA A 190 -18.56 -14.78 3.37
C ALA A 190 -18.47 -13.82 4.57
N TYR A 191 -18.68 -12.53 4.36
CA TYR A 191 -18.72 -11.53 5.43
C TYR A 191 -19.89 -11.76 6.38
N ARG A 192 -21.10 -11.95 5.85
CA ARG A 192 -22.28 -12.29 6.66
C ARG A 192 -22.06 -13.56 7.46
N ALA A 193 -21.58 -14.63 6.83
CA ALA A 193 -21.27 -15.88 7.52
C ALA A 193 -20.20 -15.71 8.61
N TRP A 194 -19.21 -14.84 8.40
CA TRP A 194 -18.21 -14.50 9.41
C TRP A 194 -18.81 -13.80 10.62
N SER A 195 -19.64 -12.79 10.40
CA SER A 195 -20.35 -12.06 11.47
C SER A 195 -21.32 -12.99 12.23
N SER A 196 -22.10 -13.80 11.52
CA SER A 196 -23.06 -14.73 12.13
C SER A 196 -22.40 -15.77 13.02
N ARG A 197 -21.18 -16.23 12.72
CA ARG A 197 -20.43 -17.16 13.60
C ARG A 197 -20.09 -16.56 14.96
N ALA A 198 -19.99 -15.23 15.06
CA ALA A 198 -19.79 -14.53 16.32
C ALA A 198 -21.10 -14.02 16.94
N GLY A 199 -22.25 -14.23 16.26
CA GLY A 199 -23.56 -13.73 16.66
C GLY A 199 -23.92 -12.36 16.05
N SER A 200 -22.95 -11.48 15.83
CA SER A 200 -23.15 -10.16 15.20
C SER A 200 -21.84 -9.59 14.64
N GLN A 201 -21.90 -8.51 13.85
CA GLN A 201 -20.69 -7.81 13.39
C GLN A 201 -19.95 -7.19 14.59
N SER A 202 -20.67 -6.56 15.50
CA SER A 202 -20.11 -5.95 16.70
C SER A 202 -19.40 -6.96 17.59
N ALA A 203 -19.99 -8.14 17.80
CA ALA A 203 -19.35 -9.21 18.54
C ALA A 203 -18.09 -9.73 17.85
N ALA A 204 -18.12 -9.87 16.51
CA ALA A 204 -16.98 -10.33 15.71
C ALA A 204 -15.78 -9.36 15.78
N ILE A 205 -16.05 -8.05 15.78
CA ILE A 205 -15.03 -7.00 15.81
C ILE A 205 -14.51 -6.75 17.23
N THR A 206 -15.40 -6.66 18.22
CA THR A 206 -15.03 -6.38 19.62
C THR A 206 -14.14 -7.48 20.18
N GLY A 207 -14.50 -8.75 19.93
CA GLY A 207 -13.73 -9.90 20.38
C GLY A 207 -13.68 -10.03 21.91
N GLU A 208 -12.51 -10.39 22.45
CA GLU A 208 -12.33 -10.60 23.89
C GLU A 208 -12.09 -9.27 24.63
N ALA A 209 -12.64 -9.14 25.85
CA ALA A 209 -12.50 -7.94 26.68
C ALA A 209 -11.05 -7.61 27.05
N SER A 210 -10.13 -8.58 27.00
CA SER A 210 -8.71 -8.40 27.33
C SER A 210 -7.88 -7.79 26.20
N TRP A 211 -8.45 -7.64 24.99
CA TRP A 211 -7.71 -7.13 23.85
C TRP A 211 -7.51 -5.63 23.92
N THR A 212 -6.26 -5.20 23.78
CA THR A 212 -5.92 -3.80 23.47
C THR A 212 -6.43 -3.41 22.08
N PRO A 213 -6.57 -2.12 21.74
CA PRO A 213 -6.97 -1.68 20.41
C PRO A 213 -6.11 -2.26 19.28
N GLN A 214 -4.79 -2.32 19.46
CA GLN A 214 -3.85 -2.88 18.50
C GLN A 214 -3.99 -4.39 18.34
N ARG A 215 -4.18 -5.11 19.45
CA ARG A 215 -4.42 -6.55 19.41
C ARG A 215 -5.76 -6.87 18.75
N ARG A 216 -6.80 -6.08 19.03
CA ARG A 216 -8.11 -6.22 18.39
C ARG A 216 -8.00 -6.00 16.89
N PHE A 217 -7.37 -4.91 16.46
CA PHE A 217 -7.12 -4.64 15.04
C PHE A 217 -6.43 -5.82 14.35
N ALA A 218 -5.31 -6.29 14.89
CA ALA A 218 -4.54 -7.40 14.30
C ALA A 218 -5.37 -8.68 14.19
N ARG A 219 -6.11 -9.06 15.25
CA ARG A 219 -6.94 -10.28 15.26
C ARG A 219 -8.11 -10.21 14.30
N VAL A 220 -8.79 -9.06 14.24
CA VAL A 220 -9.91 -8.87 13.33
C VAL A 220 -9.40 -8.85 11.88
N PHE A 221 -8.27 -8.20 11.62
CA PHE A 221 -7.64 -8.16 10.30
C PHE A 221 -7.32 -9.58 9.77
N GLU A 222 -6.73 -10.44 10.62
CA GLU A 222 -6.47 -11.85 10.31
C GLU A 222 -7.77 -12.60 9.98
N ARG A 223 -8.79 -12.45 10.84
CA ARG A 223 -10.08 -13.14 10.70
C ARG A 223 -10.91 -12.68 9.51
N LEU A 224 -10.69 -11.44 9.06
CA LEU A 224 -11.33 -10.86 7.88
C LEU A 224 -10.71 -11.32 6.56
N ALA A 225 -9.76 -12.26 6.54
CA ALA A 225 -9.17 -12.86 5.32
C ALA A 225 -10.18 -13.68 4.50
N LEU A 226 -11.31 -13.07 4.15
CA LEU A 226 -12.42 -13.65 3.43
C LEU A 226 -12.09 -13.73 1.93
N PRO A 227 -12.71 -14.67 1.20
CA PRO A 227 -12.50 -14.78 -0.24
C PRO A 227 -12.87 -13.47 -0.96
N GLY A 228 -11.88 -12.78 -1.54
CA GLY A 228 -12.08 -11.55 -2.32
C GLY A 228 -11.90 -10.27 -1.50
N PHE A 229 -11.94 -10.34 -0.18
CA PHE A 229 -11.70 -9.19 0.68
C PHE A 229 -10.20 -9.04 0.97
N HIS A 230 -9.50 -8.40 0.02
CA HIS A 230 -8.03 -8.31 0.04
C HIS A 230 -7.50 -7.43 1.19
N ARG A 231 -6.17 -7.46 1.39
CA ARG A 231 -5.46 -6.72 2.45
C ARG A 231 -5.89 -5.25 2.51
N ASP A 232 -5.87 -4.57 1.37
CA ASP A 232 -6.13 -3.13 1.33
C ASP A 232 -7.55 -2.77 1.80
N ALA A 233 -8.59 -3.48 1.37
CA ALA A 233 -9.95 -3.20 1.81
C ALA A 233 -10.16 -3.56 3.29
N ARG A 234 -9.54 -4.65 3.77
CA ARG A 234 -9.57 -5.02 5.20
C ARG A 234 -8.92 -3.96 6.09
N PHE A 235 -7.77 -3.47 5.68
CA PHE A 235 -7.03 -2.46 6.44
C PHE A 235 -7.83 -1.16 6.49
N ASP A 236 -8.33 -0.67 5.36
CA ASP A 236 -9.11 0.58 5.30
C ASP A 236 -10.43 0.46 6.06
N PHE A 237 -11.10 -0.69 6.04
CA PHE A 237 -12.29 -0.95 6.85
C PHE A 237 -12.03 -0.75 8.35
N LEU A 238 -10.97 -1.37 8.87
CA LEU A 238 -10.66 -1.31 10.30
C LEU A 238 -10.14 0.07 10.74
N VAL A 239 -9.33 0.72 9.90
CA VAL A 239 -8.90 2.11 10.14
C VAL A 239 -10.10 3.05 10.15
N THR A 240 -11.00 2.92 9.18
CA THR A 240 -12.22 3.73 9.11
C THR A 240 -13.08 3.56 10.35
N LEU A 241 -13.30 2.33 10.80
CA LEU A 241 -14.07 2.05 12.02
C LEU A 241 -13.42 2.64 13.29
N GLY A 242 -12.10 2.55 13.41
CA GLY A 242 -11.35 3.14 14.52
C GLY A 242 -11.40 4.66 14.53
N CYS A 243 -11.09 5.29 13.39
CA CYS A 243 -11.08 6.74 13.25
C CYS A 243 -12.46 7.38 13.47
N LEU A 244 -13.54 6.70 13.08
CA LEU A 244 -14.91 7.17 13.28
C LEU A 244 -15.47 6.86 14.67
N GLY A 245 -14.65 6.28 15.57
CA GLY A 245 -15.06 5.97 16.94
C GLY A 245 -16.15 4.90 17.04
N VAL A 246 -16.28 4.01 16.05
CA VAL A 246 -17.27 2.91 16.09
C VAL A 246 -16.77 1.80 17.04
N TYR A 247 -15.46 1.53 17.00
CA TYR A 247 -14.79 0.55 17.85
C TYR A 247 -13.42 1.06 18.26
N GLU A 248 -12.95 0.66 19.46
CA GLU A 248 -11.56 0.87 19.87
C GLU A 248 -10.62 -0.01 19.01
N LEU A 249 -10.06 0.58 17.95
CA LEU A 249 -9.20 -0.07 16.95
C LEU A 249 -8.04 0.86 16.60
N GLU A 250 -6.83 0.33 16.59
CA GLU A 250 -5.62 1.06 16.21
C GLU A 250 -4.67 0.12 15.47
N ALA A 251 -4.05 0.55 14.37
CA ALA A 251 -3.14 -0.28 13.61
C ALA A 251 -1.75 -0.30 14.25
N GLY A 252 -1.41 -1.39 14.93
CA GLY A 252 -0.04 -1.60 15.46
C GLY A 252 1.00 -1.99 14.40
N SER A 253 0.58 -2.28 13.17
CA SER A 253 1.44 -2.57 12.01
C SER A 253 0.65 -2.37 10.73
N LEU A 254 1.32 -2.17 9.60
CA LEU A 254 0.69 -2.00 8.30
C LEU A 254 0.24 -3.33 7.69
N GLN A 255 0.62 -4.49 8.21
CA GLN A 255 0.26 -5.78 7.61
C GLN A 255 0.72 -5.88 6.14
N LEU A 256 1.91 -5.36 5.84
CA LEU A 256 2.53 -5.39 4.51
C LEU A 256 2.85 -6.84 4.14
N GLY A 257 2.60 -7.23 2.89
CA GLY A 257 2.81 -8.61 2.45
C GLY A 257 2.11 -8.89 1.13
N GLY A 258 2.57 -9.88 0.39
CA GLY A 258 2.03 -10.24 -0.92
C GLY A 258 2.35 -9.23 -2.02
N ALA A 259 1.54 -9.25 -3.08
CA ALA A 259 1.71 -8.43 -4.29
C ALA A 259 0.59 -7.39 -4.42
N ASN A 260 0.51 -6.46 -3.46
CA ASN A 260 -0.36 -5.28 -3.49
C ASN A 260 0.45 -3.99 -3.54
N GLU A 261 -0.20 -2.91 -3.98
CA GLU A 261 0.37 -1.59 -4.16
C GLU A 261 1.12 -1.06 -2.92
N PRO A 262 0.54 -1.03 -1.70
CA PRO A 262 1.25 -0.54 -0.51
C PRO A 262 2.54 -1.31 -0.23
N THR A 263 2.50 -2.64 -0.34
CA THR A 263 3.69 -3.48 -0.11
C THR A 263 4.77 -3.22 -1.15
N LEU A 264 4.40 -3.10 -2.42
CA LEU A 264 5.36 -2.81 -3.50
C LEU A 264 5.94 -1.40 -3.38
N ALA A 265 5.15 -0.42 -2.96
CA ALA A 265 5.60 0.94 -2.68
C ALA A 265 6.58 0.97 -1.51
N ALA A 266 6.25 0.34 -0.39
CA ALA A 266 7.12 0.23 0.78
C ALA A 266 8.47 -0.41 0.42
N LYS A 267 8.47 -1.50 -0.35
CA LYS A 267 9.70 -2.14 -0.84
C LYS A 267 10.61 -1.19 -1.62
N ARG A 268 10.01 -0.29 -2.41
CA ARG A 268 10.76 0.68 -3.21
C ARG A 268 11.27 1.82 -2.35
N ILE A 269 10.40 2.47 -1.57
CA ILE A 269 10.73 3.60 -0.71
C ILE A 269 11.81 3.21 0.30
N PHE A 270 11.65 2.05 0.94
CA PHE A 270 12.58 1.57 1.94
C PHE A 270 13.73 0.76 1.35
N GLY A 271 13.78 0.49 0.05
CA GLY A 271 14.89 -0.24 -0.58
C GLY A 271 15.14 -1.65 -0.01
N ILE A 272 14.11 -2.30 0.54
CA ILE A 272 14.23 -3.61 1.19
C ILE A 272 13.03 -4.51 0.91
N GLY A 273 13.23 -5.82 0.84
CA GLY A 273 12.17 -6.80 0.56
C GLY A 273 11.61 -7.53 1.78
N ASP A 274 12.30 -7.45 2.91
CA ASP A 274 11.98 -8.16 4.15
C ASP A 274 10.82 -7.49 4.89
N GLN A 275 9.77 -8.27 5.17
CA GLN A 275 8.52 -7.76 5.73
C GLN A 275 8.70 -7.12 7.10
N LEU A 276 9.47 -7.75 8.01
CA LEU A 276 9.69 -7.22 9.34
C LEU A 276 10.42 -5.87 9.29
N LEU A 277 11.40 -5.75 8.40
CA LEU A 277 12.14 -4.50 8.21
C LEU A 277 11.30 -3.42 7.51
N LEU A 278 10.35 -3.79 6.65
CA LEU A 278 9.40 -2.83 6.08
C LEU A 278 8.50 -2.22 7.15
N GLU A 279 7.91 -3.05 8.02
CA GLU A 279 7.06 -2.60 9.12
C GLU A 279 7.83 -1.68 10.08
N ARG A 280 9.05 -2.10 10.45
CA ARG A 280 9.92 -1.30 11.31
C ARG A 280 10.25 0.05 10.70
N ARG A 281 10.64 0.11 9.43
CA ARG A 281 10.99 1.38 8.76
C ARG A 281 9.80 2.30 8.58
N ALA A 282 8.62 1.74 8.30
CA ALA A 282 7.38 2.51 8.27
C ALA A 282 7.08 3.13 9.64
N ALA A 283 7.22 2.37 10.73
CA ALA A 283 7.06 2.88 12.08
C ALA A 283 8.10 3.94 12.46
N GLU A 284 9.36 3.76 12.06
CA GLU A 284 10.44 4.75 12.29
C GLU A 284 10.15 6.07 11.55
N LEU A 285 9.70 6.01 10.28
CA LEU A 285 9.31 7.20 9.53
C LEU A 285 8.04 7.85 10.09
N ALA A 286 7.05 7.06 10.51
CA ALA A 286 5.83 7.57 11.14
C ALA A 286 6.16 8.34 12.43
N ALA A 287 7.01 7.77 13.29
CA ALA A 287 7.50 8.41 14.50
C ALA A 287 8.29 9.70 14.20
N ALA A 288 9.19 9.68 13.22
CA ALA A 288 9.97 10.85 12.84
C ALA A 288 9.12 11.99 12.28
N ALA A 289 8.06 11.66 11.52
CA ALA A 289 7.14 12.64 10.95
C ALA A 289 6.01 13.06 11.92
N GLY A 290 5.89 12.41 13.08
CA GLY A 290 4.80 12.65 14.02
C GLY A 290 3.42 12.26 13.48
N LEU A 291 3.34 11.22 12.65
CA LEU A 291 2.10 10.77 12.00
C LEU A 291 1.62 9.43 12.58
N ALA A 292 0.30 9.21 12.52
CA ALA A 292 -0.30 7.91 12.80
C ALA A 292 0.13 6.88 11.73
N LEU A 293 0.44 5.65 12.14
CA LEU A 293 0.93 4.61 11.23
C LEU A 293 -0.11 4.27 10.16
N GLU A 294 -1.39 4.33 10.49
CA GLU A 294 -2.54 4.14 9.61
C GLU A 294 -2.47 4.99 8.33
N ALA A 295 -1.91 6.20 8.41
CA ALA A 295 -1.81 7.11 7.28
C ALA A 295 -0.88 6.55 6.18
N PHE A 296 0.12 5.76 6.56
CA PHE A 296 1.10 5.23 5.61
C PHE A 296 0.48 4.27 4.62
N ASP A 297 -0.58 3.57 5.02
CA ASP A 297 -1.22 2.61 4.15
C ASP A 297 -1.80 3.25 2.87
N ALA A 298 -2.63 4.29 3.03
CA ALA A 298 -3.19 5.04 1.91
C ALA A 298 -2.10 5.85 1.17
N ALA A 299 -1.13 6.41 1.90
CA ALA A 299 -0.03 7.15 1.28
C ALA A 299 0.83 6.26 0.37
N LEU A 300 1.19 5.06 0.83
CA LEU A 300 1.96 4.09 0.05
C LEU A 300 1.18 3.59 -1.17
N TYR A 301 -0.13 3.37 -1.03
CA TYR A 301 -1.01 3.06 -2.16
C TYR A 301 -0.95 4.17 -3.22
N ASN A 302 -1.18 5.42 -2.83
CA ASN A 302 -1.20 6.57 -3.74
C ASN A 302 0.15 6.80 -4.41
N TRP A 303 1.24 6.80 -3.62
CA TRP A 303 2.60 6.97 -4.12
C TRP A 303 2.97 5.86 -5.11
N GLY A 304 2.66 4.61 -4.78
CA GLY A 304 2.94 3.45 -5.63
C GLY A 304 2.15 3.44 -6.94
N ARG A 305 0.92 3.95 -6.91
CA ARG A 305 0.04 4.09 -8.09
C ARG A 305 0.43 5.29 -8.96
N GLY A 306 0.96 6.35 -8.35
CA GLY A 306 1.26 7.63 -9.00
C GLY A 306 0.02 8.49 -9.26
N LYS A 307 -1.14 8.11 -8.71
CA LYS A 307 -2.40 8.87 -8.76
C LYS A 307 -3.07 8.73 -7.40
N ARG A 308 -3.39 9.87 -6.77
CA ARG A 308 -4.09 9.95 -5.49
C ARG A 308 -5.49 9.35 -5.59
N ALA A 309 -5.79 8.43 -4.69
CA ALA A 309 -7.15 8.05 -4.32
C ALA A 309 -7.59 8.96 -3.17
N THR A 310 -8.76 9.58 -3.29
CA THR A 310 -9.26 10.54 -2.29
C THR A 310 -9.96 9.87 -1.12
N LEU A 311 -10.38 8.61 -1.31
CA LEU A 311 -10.98 7.75 -0.28
C LEU A 311 -12.13 8.42 0.49
N GLY A 312 -12.91 9.25 -0.22
CA GLY A 312 -14.11 9.90 0.30
C GLY A 312 -13.95 11.35 0.78
N LEU A 313 -12.75 11.94 0.70
CA LEU A 313 -12.56 13.38 1.02
C LEU A 313 -12.97 14.34 -0.10
N GLY A 314 -13.20 13.85 -1.32
CA GLY A 314 -13.43 14.68 -2.50
C GLY A 314 -12.13 15.10 -3.21
N GLN A 315 -12.27 15.66 -4.42
CA GLN A 315 -11.15 15.96 -5.31
C GLN A 315 -10.33 17.18 -4.87
N ASP A 316 -10.97 18.15 -4.20
CA ASP A 316 -10.35 19.40 -3.76
C ASP A 316 -9.64 19.27 -2.40
N ALA A 317 -9.51 18.05 -1.89
CA ALA A 317 -8.89 17.80 -0.60
C ALA A 317 -7.37 17.95 -0.70
N GLU A 318 -6.86 18.95 0.00
CA GLU A 318 -5.43 19.24 0.06
C GLU A 318 -4.76 18.54 1.26
N PRO A 319 -3.44 18.26 1.17
CA PRO A 319 -2.65 17.78 2.30
C PRO A 319 -2.66 18.76 3.47
N ASP A 320 -2.56 18.24 4.69
CA ASP A 320 -2.42 19.10 5.86
C ASP A 320 -1.05 19.82 5.84
N PRO A 321 -1.01 21.17 5.85
CA PRO A 321 0.25 21.90 5.74
C PRO A 321 1.23 21.63 6.88
N GLN A 322 0.72 21.33 8.08
CA GLN A 322 1.56 21.03 9.24
C GLN A 322 2.17 19.64 9.10
N ALA A 323 1.37 18.61 8.80
CA ALA A 323 1.84 17.26 8.50
C ALA A 323 2.86 17.26 7.35
N LEU A 324 2.60 18.04 6.28
CA LEU A 324 3.52 18.15 5.15
C LEU A 324 4.88 18.71 5.57
N ARG A 325 4.89 19.74 6.41
CA ARG A 325 6.13 20.29 6.96
C ARG A 325 6.89 19.25 7.78
N SER A 326 6.22 18.58 8.72
CA SER A 326 6.84 17.55 9.56
C SER A 326 7.42 16.39 8.75
N VAL A 327 6.72 15.96 7.68
CA VAL A 327 7.22 14.89 6.82
C VAL A 327 8.41 15.36 5.99
N ARG A 328 8.39 16.57 5.43
CA ARG A 328 9.54 17.14 4.72
C ARG A 328 10.77 17.23 5.62
N GLU A 329 10.60 17.74 6.84
CA GLU A 329 11.67 17.80 7.84
C GLU A 329 12.23 16.40 8.15
N ALA A 330 11.36 15.39 8.35
CA ALA A 330 11.80 14.01 8.56
C ALA A 330 12.55 13.41 7.34
N LEU A 331 12.14 13.81 6.14
CA LEU A 331 12.76 13.38 4.89
C LEU A 331 14.01 14.17 4.51
N GLY A 332 14.35 15.25 5.23
CA GLY A 332 15.47 16.13 4.89
C GLY A 332 15.26 16.94 3.61
N LEU A 333 14.01 17.34 3.34
CA LEU A 333 13.60 18.25 2.28
C LEU A 333 13.50 19.70 2.78
#